data_AF-A0AAW0E5I7-F1
#
_entry.id   AF-A0AAW0E5I7-F1
#
_cell.length_a   1.000
_cell.length_b   1.000
_cell.length_c   1.000
_cell.angle_alpha   90.00
_cell.angle_beta   90.00
_cell.angle_gamma   90.00
#
_symmetry.space_group_name_H-M   'P 1'
#
loop_
_entity.id
_entity.type
_entity.pdbx_description
1 polymer ?
#
loop_
_entity_poly.entity_id
_entity_poly.type
_entity_poly.pdbx_seq_one_letter_code
_entity_poly.pdbx_strand_id
1 'polypeptide(L)'
;MSTHPNTKARTWLDKLPSLPEDPTHPTQIAIRTYSLALALSLGPSLLPIITALLSSKRNLHRTLKALKKVLRRELGFDGFAFAATFAIWGGTILGKWWNAEEFHLNNYSGQYSPLKHVFLTFSSRLSDYQRSYISYVLSSAIGFRLLLAGRRRSERLRASSSTLPIPYTPPTSTPAAIWGKASPTLDLTLLLLVRALDVLVQSIIRRQCGETASEDPEAKRTIGENELLERFEEKAAVEEEKKRRINSLTTKIDAFAFWASSARIMWCWFYEPQRLPQSYVKWIGALAGVDKRLLRTLRHVRDGTWSYVNGSKLHPTLLTTYAKDLGYPASWGDPGTLPASGLDATRTWKELGVVGRDGIGGLPCELVHGGEGQALGLASSCTANSGIRGAKAFVEALLIYLPQLTDVFRLIFYQYS
;
A
#
# COMPACT_ATOMS: atom_id res chain seq x y z
N MET A 1 -8.89 -59.39 12.52
CA MET A 1 -8.23 -58.08 12.66
C MET A 1 -8.66 -57.19 11.50
N SER A 2 -9.60 -56.28 11.73
CA SER A 2 -9.89 -55.17 10.82
C SER A 2 -10.38 -54.02 11.69
N THR A 3 -9.54 -53.01 11.83
CA THR A 3 -9.80 -51.82 12.64
C THR A 3 -10.29 -50.72 11.72
N HIS A 4 -11.58 -50.39 11.80
CA HIS A 4 -12.17 -49.22 11.15
C HIS A 4 -11.64 -47.92 11.80
N PRO A 5 -11.11 -46.96 11.03
CA PRO A 5 -10.75 -45.65 11.55
C PRO A 5 -12.01 -44.80 11.81
N ASN A 6 -11.99 -44.16 12.98
CA ASN A 6 -13.06 -43.36 13.58
C ASN A 6 -13.26 -42.01 12.83
N THR A 7 -14.23 -41.94 11.92
CA THR A 7 -14.63 -40.73 11.20
C THR A 7 -15.57 -39.85 12.03
N LYS A 8 -15.05 -39.11 13.02
CA LYS A 8 -15.83 -38.13 13.81
C LYS A 8 -15.22 -36.73 13.87
N ALA A 9 -14.47 -36.31 12.84
CA ALA A 9 -13.77 -35.02 12.83
C ALA A 9 -14.12 -34.07 11.66
N ARG A 10 -15.28 -34.20 11.00
CA ARG A 10 -15.63 -33.34 9.84
C ARG A 10 -16.76 -32.30 9.99
N THR A 11 -17.52 -32.25 11.07
CA THR A 11 -18.89 -31.66 11.01
C THR A 11 -19.08 -30.18 11.40
N TRP A 12 -18.04 -29.34 11.36
CA TRP A 12 -18.22 -27.88 11.50
C TRP A 12 -17.84 -27.08 10.25
N LEU A 13 -16.82 -27.53 9.50
CA LEU A 13 -16.40 -26.92 8.24
C LEU A 13 -17.46 -27.11 7.15
N ASP A 14 -18.14 -28.26 7.13
CA ASP A 14 -19.25 -28.54 6.20
C ASP A 14 -20.50 -27.66 6.46
N LYS A 15 -20.55 -26.94 7.59
CA LYS A 15 -21.61 -25.97 7.91
C LYS A 15 -21.27 -24.55 7.49
N LEU A 16 -20.04 -24.30 7.05
CA LEU A 16 -19.70 -22.99 6.51
C LEU A 16 -20.31 -22.89 5.11
N PRO A 17 -21.12 -21.85 4.85
CA PRO A 17 -21.63 -21.62 3.50
C PRO A 17 -20.43 -21.53 2.55
N SER A 18 -20.52 -22.21 1.41
CA SER A 18 -19.50 -22.10 0.36
C SER A 18 -19.28 -20.63 0.04
N LEU A 19 -18.03 -20.19 0.10
CA LEU A 19 -17.69 -18.83 -0.27
C LEU A 19 -18.05 -18.63 -1.75
N PRO A 20 -18.76 -17.55 -2.11
CA PRO A 20 -19.02 -17.24 -3.52
C PRO A 20 -17.71 -17.24 -4.28
N GLU A 21 -17.61 -17.84 -5.46
CA GLU A 21 -16.35 -17.89 -6.24
C GLU A 21 -15.99 -16.53 -6.87
N ASP A 22 -16.99 -15.67 -7.05
CA ASP A 22 -16.83 -14.35 -7.65
C ASP A 22 -15.93 -13.42 -6.78
N PRO A 23 -14.77 -12.98 -7.31
CA PRO A 23 -13.85 -12.09 -6.59
C PRO A 23 -14.44 -10.71 -6.28
N THR A 24 -15.51 -10.31 -6.97
CA THR A 24 -16.21 -9.04 -6.75
C THR A 24 -17.31 -9.15 -5.68
N HIS A 25 -17.56 -10.35 -5.15
CA HIS A 25 -18.56 -10.54 -4.12
C HIS A 25 -18.21 -9.74 -2.85
N PRO A 26 -19.15 -8.98 -2.24
CA PRO A 26 -18.86 -8.16 -1.06
C PRO A 26 -18.20 -8.94 0.07
N THR A 27 -18.65 -10.16 0.34
CA THR A 27 -18.04 -11.02 1.38
C THR A 27 -16.57 -11.32 1.09
N GLN A 28 -16.21 -11.59 -0.17
CA GLN A 28 -14.80 -11.80 -0.54
C GLN A 28 -13.98 -10.52 -0.34
N ILE A 29 -14.52 -9.37 -0.76
CA ILE A 29 -13.88 -8.07 -0.55
C ILE A 29 -13.64 -7.83 0.94
N ALA A 30 -14.66 -8.01 1.79
CA ALA A 30 -14.56 -7.84 3.24
C ALA A 30 -13.47 -8.72 3.85
N ILE A 31 -13.46 -10.02 3.52
CA ILE A 31 -12.46 -10.97 4.04
C ILE A 31 -11.06 -10.54 3.61
N ARG A 32 -10.84 -10.24 2.33
CA ARG A 32 -9.53 -9.83 1.81
C ARG A 32 -9.04 -8.54 2.48
N THR A 33 -9.90 -7.52 2.56
CA THR A 33 -9.54 -6.25 3.17
C THR A 33 -9.31 -6.38 4.67
N TYR A 34 -10.12 -7.18 5.36
CA TYR A 34 -10.00 -7.39 6.80
C TYR A 34 -8.73 -8.15 7.14
N SER A 35 -8.44 -9.24 6.43
CA SER A 35 -7.20 -10.00 6.61
C SER A 35 -5.97 -9.15 6.35
N LEU A 36 -5.96 -8.37 5.26
CA LEU A 36 -4.85 -7.46 4.96
C LEU A 36 -4.68 -6.38 6.02
N ALA A 37 -5.77 -5.70 6.41
CA ALA A 37 -5.72 -4.64 7.40
C ALA A 37 -5.34 -5.16 8.79
N LEU A 38 -5.82 -6.36 9.15
CA LEU A 38 -5.44 -7.05 10.38
C LEU A 38 -3.95 -7.39 10.36
N ALA A 39 -3.42 -7.94 9.27
CA ALA A 39 -2.00 -8.23 9.17
C ALA A 39 -1.13 -6.96 9.32
N LEU A 40 -1.54 -5.85 8.71
CA LEU A 40 -0.85 -4.56 8.81
C LEU A 40 -0.85 -3.98 10.23
N SER A 41 -1.94 -4.13 11.00
CA SER A 41 -2.03 -3.57 12.35
C SER A 41 -1.50 -4.52 13.44
N LEU A 42 -1.77 -5.81 13.28
CA LEU A 42 -1.43 -6.86 14.23
C LEU A 42 0.04 -7.27 14.12
N GLY A 43 0.61 -7.34 12.91
CA GLY A 43 1.98 -7.78 12.66
C GLY A 43 3.02 -7.05 13.51
N PRO A 44 3.13 -5.71 13.41
CA PRO A 44 4.07 -4.92 14.22
C PRO A 44 3.81 -5.04 15.73
N SER A 45 2.55 -5.24 16.12
CA SER A 45 2.14 -5.36 17.52
C SER A 45 2.46 -6.73 18.14
N LEU A 46 2.48 -7.79 17.32
CA LEU A 46 2.82 -9.16 17.75
C LEU A 46 4.32 -9.42 17.77
N LEU A 47 5.10 -8.76 16.91
CA LEU A 47 6.54 -8.96 16.81
C LEU A 47 7.30 -8.86 18.16
N PRO A 48 7.08 -7.85 19.04
CA PRO A 48 7.73 -7.83 20.35
C PRO A 48 7.25 -8.93 21.31
N ILE A 49 6.05 -9.47 21.11
CA ILE A 49 5.49 -10.56 21.91
C ILE A 49 6.12 -11.89 21.47
N ILE A 50 6.22 -12.11 20.16
CA ILE A 50 6.83 -13.30 19.56
C ILE A 50 8.33 -13.34 19.88
N THR A 51 9.05 -12.24 19.69
CA THR A 51 10.48 -12.17 20.04
C THR A 51 10.72 -12.38 21.53
N ALA A 52 9.85 -11.87 22.40
CA ALA A 52 9.93 -12.12 23.85
C ALA A 52 9.63 -13.58 24.22
N LEU A 53 8.77 -14.27 23.47
CA LEU A 53 8.47 -15.69 23.65
C LEU A 53 9.64 -16.56 23.19
N LEU A 54 10.24 -16.25 22.03
CA LEU A 54 11.40 -16.94 21.47
C LEU A 54 12.66 -16.73 22.30
N SER A 55 12.84 -15.55 22.89
CA SER A 55 14.02 -15.23 23.72
C SER A 55 14.00 -15.87 25.12
N SER A 56 13.02 -16.73 25.45
CA SER A 56 12.96 -17.56 26.66
C SER A 56 13.28 -16.84 27.99
N LYS A 57 12.87 -15.57 28.13
CA LYS A 57 13.22 -14.72 29.29
C LYS A 57 12.02 -14.10 30.03
N ARG A 58 10.78 -14.47 29.71
CA ARG A 58 9.57 -13.83 30.31
C ARG A 58 8.51 -14.81 30.81
N ASN A 59 7.84 -14.39 31.89
CA ASN A 59 6.67 -15.05 32.46
C ASN A 59 5.52 -15.13 31.44
N LEU A 60 5.16 -16.35 31.03
CA LEU A 60 4.12 -16.67 30.06
C LEU A 60 2.79 -15.95 30.34
N HIS A 61 2.41 -15.80 31.60
CA HIS A 61 1.16 -15.15 31.99
C HIS A 61 1.13 -13.66 31.61
N ARG A 62 2.26 -12.95 31.75
CA ARG A 62 2.38 -11.54 31.32
C ARG A 62 2.33 -11.42 29.81
N THR A 63 2.96 -12.34 29.09
CA THR A 63 2.96 -12.41 27.62
C THR A 63 1.54 -12.66 27.09
N LEU A 64 0.80 -13.61 27.67
CA LEU A 64 -0.59 -13.90 27.31
C LEU A 64 -1.53 -12.73 27.63
N LYS A 65 -1.33 -12.04 28.75
CA LYS A 65 -2.11 -10.83 29.09
C LYS A 65 -1.86 -9.69 28.10
N ALA A 66 -0.60 -9.50 27.68
CA ALA A 66 -0.26 -8.53 26.65
C ALA A 66 -0.86 -8.91 25.29
N LEU A 67 -0.77 -10.18 24.90
CA LEU A 67 -1.36 -10.70 23.67
C LEU A 67 -2.89 -10.51 23.64
N LYS A 68 -3.59 -10.88 24.73
CA LYS A 68 -5.04 -10.68 24.86
C LYS A 68 -5.42 -9.19 24.76
N LYS A 69 -4.61 -8.29 25.34
CA LYS A 69 -4.82 -6.84 25.24
C LYS A 69 -4.67 -6.34 23.80
N VAL A 70 -3.66 -6.83 23.08
CA VAL A 70 -3.43 -6.50 21.66
C VAL A 70 -4.56 -7.05 20.79
N LEU A 71 -4.89 -8.34 20.91
CA LEU A 71 -5.98 -8.97 20.14
C LEU A 71 -7.33 -8.27 20.36
N ARG A 72 -7.67 -7.95 21.61
CA ARG A 72 -8.92 -7.21 21.91
C ARG A 72 -8.92 -5.81 21.29
N ARG A 73 -7.77 -5.15 21.20
CA ARG A 73 -7.63 -3.83 20.58
C ARG A 73 -7.79 -3.91 19.06
N GLU A 74 -7.15 -4.88 18.41
CA GLU A 74 -7.13 -4.99 16.96
C GLU A 74 -8.42 -5.62 16.38
N LEU A 75 -9.03 -6.58 17.07
CA LEU A 75 -10.27 -7.26 16.66
C LEU A 75 -11.55 -6.53 17.09
N GLY A 76 -11.44 -5.39 17.78
CA GLY A 76 -12.61 -4.59 18.17
C GLY A 76 -13.29 -3.93 16.96
N PHE A 77 -14.56 -3.56 17.11
CA PHE A 77 -15.30 -2.78 16.09
C PHE A 77 -14.71 -1.38 15.86
N ASP A 78 -13.91 -0.88 16.79
CA ASP A 78 -13.12 0.34 16.63
C ASP A 78 -11.66 0.08 16.24
N GLY A 79 -11.32 -1.18 15.98
CA GLY A 79 -10.01 -1.61 15.51
C GLY A 79 -9.74 -1.14 14.09
N PHE A 80 -8.45 -1.00 13.75
CA PHE A 80 -8.01 -0.57 12.43
C PHE A 80 -8.56 -1.49 11.32
N ALA A 81 -8.49 -2.80 11.53
CA ALA A 81 -8.94 -3.79 10.55
C ALA A 81 -10.43 -3.65 10.21
N PHE A 82 -11.28 -3.51 11.24
CA PHE A 82 -12.71 -3.32 11.05
C PHE A 82 -13.01 -1.99 10.36
N ALA A 83 -12.40 -0.89 10.82
CA ALA A 83 -12.66 0.44 10.29
C ALA A 83 -12.21 0.59 8.81
N ALA A 84 -11.04 0.04 8.47
CA ALA A 84 -10.53 0.00 7.09
C ALA A 84 -11.42 -0.87 6.19
N THR A 85 -11.83 -2.05 6.69
CA THR A 85 -12.77 -2.92 5.97
C THR A 85 -14.09 -2.22 5.73
N PHE A 86 -14.67 -1.58 6.75
CA PHE A 86 -15.92 -0.86 6.62
C PHE A 86 -15.83 0.29 5.61
N ALA A 87 -14.69 0.99 5.54
CA ALA A 87 -14.45 2.06 4.56
C ALA A 87 -14.31 1.57 3.11
N ILE A 88 -13.96 0.29 2.90
CA ILE A 88 -13.76 -0.29 1.56
C ILE A 88 -14.97 -1.08 1.11
N TRP A 89 -15.39 -2.04 1.94
CA TRP A 89 -16.50 -2.92 1.66
C TRP A 89 -17.86 -2.25 1.86
N GLY A 90 -17.98 -1.33 2.82
CA GLY A 90 -19.27 -0.75 3.21
C GLY A 90 -20.00 -0.09 2.04
N GLY A 91 -19.27 0.56 1.13
CA GLY A 91 -19.87 1.19 -0.05
C GLY A 91 -20.55 0.19 -0.99
N THR A 92 -19.97 -0.99 -1.17
CA THR A 92 -20.56 -2.05 -2.02
C THR A 92 -21.85 -2.62 -1.42
N ILE A 93 -21.87 -2.80 -0.09
CA ILE A 93 -23.07 -3.25 0.61
C ILE A 93 -24.15 -2.18 0.62
N LEU A 94 -23.78 -0.93 0.90
CA LEU A 94 -24.71 0.18 0.85
C LEU A 94 -25.33 0.31 -0.53
N GLY A 95 -24.55 0.15 -1.61
CA GLY A 95 -25.07 0.13 -2.97
C GLY A 95 -26.03 -1.04 -3.24
N LYS A 96 -25.68 -2.27 -2.84
CA LYS A 96 -26.58 -3.42 -2.99
C LYS A 96 -27.88 -3.26 -2.18
N TRP A 97 -27.76 -2.78 -0.94
CA TRP A 97 -28.91 -2.51 -0.09
C TRP A 97 -29.79 -1.39 -0.68
N TRP A 98 -29.19 -0.32 -1.20
CA TRP A 98 -29.90 0.76 -1.88
C TRP A 98 -30.73 0.24 -3.05
N ASN A 99 -30.13 -0.59 -3.92
CA ASN A 99 -30.82 -1.17 -5.07
C ASN A 99 -31.92 -2.16 -4.65
N ALA A 100 -31.66 -2.99 -3.64
CA ALA A 100 -32.65 -3.93 -3.12
C ALA A 100 -33.85 -3.20 -2.50
N GLU A 101 -33.61 -2.14 -1.72
CA GLU A 101 -34.67 -1.34 -1.13
C GLU A 101 -35.47 -0.61 -2.22
N GLU A 102 -34.83 -0.01 -3.22
CA GLU A 102 -35.53 0.62 -4.35
C GLU A 102 -36.38 -0.38 -5.13
N PHE A 103 -35.87 -1.59 -5.40
CA PHE A 103 -36.63 -2.65 -6.04
C PHE A 103 -37.86 -3.06 -5.22
N HIS A 104 -37.69 -3.25 -3.91
CA HIS A 104 -38.80 -3.57 -3.01
C HIS A 104 -39.85 -2.46 -2.97
N LEU A 105 -39.42 -1.21 -2.93
CA LEU A 105 -40.29 -0.04 -2.87
C LEU A 105 -40.97 0.29 -4.21
N ASN A 106 -40.43 -0.14 -5.34
CA ASN A 106 -41.12 0.04 -6.63
C ASN A 106 -42.17 -1.04 -6.89
N ASN A 107 -42.00 -2.24 -6.33
CA ASN A 107 -42.90 -3.38 -6.54
C ASN A 107 -43.99 -3.53 -5.47
N TYR A 108 -43.88 -2.82 -4.35
CA TYR A 108 -44.86 -2.90 -3.28
C TYR A 108 -45.99 -1.87 -3.51
N SER A 109 -47.24 -2.28 -3.33
CA SER A 109 -48.43 -1.44 -3.60
C SER A 109 -49.08 -0.86 -2.34
N GLY A 110 -48.51 -1.12 -1.15
CA GLY A 110 -49.06 -0.65 0.13
C GLY A 110 -48.64 0.78 0.51
N GLN A 111 -49.27 1.31 1.57
CA GLN A 111 -48.91 2.61 2.16
C GLN A 111 -47.49 2.59 2.73
N TYR A 112 -46.65 3.50 2.24
CA TYR A 112 -45.30 3.70 2.75
C TYR A 112 -45.27 4.63 3.96
N SER A 113 -44.25 4.45 4.80
CA SER A 113 -43.92 5.48 5.79
C SER A 113 -43.44 6.76 5.08
N PRO A 114 -43.65 7.95 5.67
CA PRO A 114 -43.23 9.22 5.06
C PRO A 114 -41.72 9.26 4.76
N LEU A 115 -40.90 8.59 5.57
CA LEU A 115 -39.46 8.48 5.34
C LEU A 115 -39.11 7.69 4.07
N LYS A 116 -39.86 6.62 3.76
CA LYS A 116 -39.66 5.82 2.55
C LYS A 116 -40.04 6.60 1.29
N HIS A 117 -41.09 7.42 1.36
CA HIS A 117 -41.44 8.33 0.25
C HIS A 117 -40.37 9.38 -0.03
N VAL A 118 -39.79 9.98 1.02
CA VAL A 118 -38.68 10.93 0.86
C VAL A 118 -37.46 10.23 0.26
N PHE A 119 -37.13 9.02 0.72
CA PHE A 119 -36.04 8.23 0.18
C PHE A 119 -36.24 7.89 -1.31
N LEU A 120 -37.42 7.45 -1.73
CA LEU A 120 -37.74 7.19 -3.14
C LEU A 120 -37.65 8.45 -4.01
N THR A 121 -38.20 9.56 -3.53
CA THR A 121 -38.15 10.84 -4.24
C THR A 121 -36.71 11.35 -4.38
N PHE A 122 -35.88 11.08 -3.38
CA PHE A 122 -34.46 11.38 -3.44
C PHE A 122 -33.70 10.43 -4.37
N SER A 123 -33.91 9.11 -4.24
CA SER A 123 -33.25 8.08 -5.04
C SER A 123 -33.52 8.24 -6.53
N SER A 124 -34.78 8.47 -6.90
CA SER A 124 -35.21 8.66 -8.29
C SER A 124 -34.57 9.87 -9.00
N ARG A 125 -34.07 10.85 -8.23
CA ARG A 125 -33.36 12.03 -8.78
C ARG A 125 -31.87 11.78 -9.00
N LEU A 126 -31.32 10.69 -8.47
CA LEU A 126 -29.90 10.40 -8.52
C LEU A 126 -29.58 9.40 -9.64
N SER A 127 -28.53 9.66 -10.40
CA SER A 127 -27.98 8.67 -11.34
C SER A 127 -27.28 7.52 -10.59
N ASP A 128 -27.12 6.37 -11.23
CA ASP A 128 -26.44 5.20 -10.64
C ASP A 128 -25.00 5.51 -10.18
N TYR A 129 -24.32 6.42 -10.89
CA TYR A 129 -23.00 6.91 -10.50
C TYR A 129 -23.04 7.73 -9.21
N GLN A 130 -24.04 8.60 -9.06
CA GLN A 130 -24.22 9.40 -7.85
C GLN A 130 -24.57 8.53 -6.65
N ARG A 131 -25.43 7.52 -6.83
CA ARG A 131 -25.78 6.56 -5.78
C ARG A 131 -24.57 5.77 -5.30
N SER A 132 -23.76 5.28 -6.24
CA SER A 132 -22.50 4.59 -5.94
C SER A 132 -21.55 5.51 -5.18
N TYR A 133 -21.37 6.74 -5.67
CA TYR A 133 -20.53 7.75 -5.02
C TYR A 133 -20.98 8.03 -3.57
N ILE A 134 -22.26 8.30 -3.35
CA ILE A 134 -22.82 8.57 -2.02
C ILE A 134 -22.60 7.37 -1.09
N SER A 135 -22.82 6.15 -1.59
CA SER A 135 -22.59 4.92 -0.83
C SER A 135 -21.13 4.78 -0.38
N TYR A 136 -20.17 5.02 -1.29
CA TYR A 136 -18.74 4.98 -0.97
C TYR A 136 -18.33 6.11 -0.02
N VAL A 137 -18.85 7.33 -0.21
CA VAL A 137 -18.58 8.48 0.67
C VAL A 137 -19.10 8.23 2.08
N LEU A 138 -20.32 7.71 2.22
CA LEU A 138 -20.94 7.43 3.51
C LEU A 138 -20.18 6.34 4.27
N SER A 139 -19.90 5.22 3.60
CA SER A 139 -19.08 4.13 4.14
C SER A 139 -17.70 4.61 4.57
N SER A 140 -17.05 5.40 3.71
CA SER A 140 -15.73 5.97 3.98
C SER A 140 -15.74 6.93 5.17
N ALA A 141 -16.76 7.78 5.28
CA ALA A 141 -16.90 8.72 6.39
C ALA A 141 -17.09 7.98 7.73
N ILE A 142 -17.91 6.94 7.75
CA ILE A 142 -18.12 6.10 8.94
C ILE A 142 -16.83 5.35 9.29
N GLY A 143 -16.18 4.70 8.31
CA GLY A 143 -14.91 4.01 8.52
C GLY A 143 -13.82 4.95 9.05
N PHE A 144 -13.75 6.17 8.54
CA PHE A 144 -12.83 7.19 9.05
C PHE A 144 -13.15 7.61 10.49
N ARG A 145 -14.43 7.77 10.84
CA ARG A 145 -14.85 8.06 12.22
C ARG A 145 -14.44 6.92 13.17
N LEU A 146 -14.57 5.67 12.73
CA LEU A 146 -14.10 4.50 13.49
C LEU A 146 -12.58 4.52 13.67
N LEU A 147 -11.81 4.83 12.63
CA LEU A 147 -10.35 4.98 12.71
C LEU A 147 -9.94 6.07 13.71
N LEU A 148 -10.61 7.24 13.67
CA LEU A 148 -10.36 8.31 14.63
C LEU A 148 -10.72 7.92 16.06
N ALA A 149 -11.82 7.19 16.25
CA ALA A 149 -12.22 6.69 17.57
C ALA A 149 -11.17 5.71 18.13
N GLY A 150 -10.69 4.77 17.30
CA GLY A 150 -9.63 3.84 17.65
C GLY A 150 -8.31 4.54 17.99
N ARG A 151 -7.91 5.56 17.21
CA ARG A 151 -6.71 6.37 17.47
C ARG A 151 -6.80 7.09 18.82
N ARG A 152 -7.91 7.78 19.10
CA ARG A 152 -8.14 8.48 20.38
C ARG A 152 -8.09 7.51 21.55
N ARG A 153 -8.66 6.31 21.40
CA ARG A 153 -8.58 5.26 22.43
C ARG A 153 -7.13 4.82 22.66
N SER A 154 -6.35 4.59 21.60
CA SER A 154 -4.94 4.21 21.72
C SER A 154 -4.10 5.31 22.39
N GLU A 155 -4.35 6.58 22.07
CA GLU A 155 -3.67 7.73 22.70
C GLU A 155 -3.96 7.79 24.21
N ARG A 156 -5.23 7.64 24.62
CA ARG A 156 -5.60 7.55 26.05
C ARG A 156 -4.90 6.39 26.75
N LEU A 157 -4.88 5.21 26.13
CA LEU A 157 -4.22 4.02 26.70
C LEU A 157 -2.70 4.17 26.82
N ARG A 158 -2.05 4.91 25.90
CA ARG A 158 -0.62 5.24 25.98
C ARG A 158 -0.34 6.27 27.06
N ALA A 159 -1.18 7.30 27.19
CA ALA A 159 -1.05 8.29 28.27
C ALA A 159 -1.15 7.64 29.67
N SER A 160 -1.91 6.55 29.80
CA SER A 160 -2.04 5.78 31.05
C SER A 160 -1.03 4.64 31.22
N SER A 161 -0.11 4.40 30.27
CA SER A 161 0.87 3.31 30.32
C SER A 161 2.26 3.85 30.06
N SER A 162 3.11 3.93 31.09
CA SER A 162 4.55 4.16 30.95
C SER A 162 5.19 3.02 30.15
N THR A 163 5.32 3.18 28.83
CA THR A 163 5.82 2.11 27.95
C THR A 163 7.35 2.09 27.91
N LEU A 164 7.91 0.93 28.22
CA LEU A 164 9.29 0.55 27.94
C LEU A 164 9.57 0.58 26.42
N PRO A 165 10.80 0.99 26.01
CA PRO A 165 11.17 1.08 24.60
C PRO A 165 11.18 -0.31 23.93
N ILE A 166 10.59 -0.38 22.74
CA ILE A 166 10.62 -1.58 21.88
C ILE A 166 11.96 -1.54 21.09
N PRO A 167 12.77 -2.60 21.12
CA PRO A 167 14.15 -2.58 20.60
C PRO A 167 14.30 -2.53 19.07
N TYR A 168 13.23 -2.69 18.29
CA TYR A 168 13.31 -2.74 16.81
C TYR A 168 12.44 -1.72 16.08
N THR A 169 11.68 -0.92 16.79
CA THR A 169 11.16 0.35 16.24
C THR A 169 12.15 1.42 16.64
N PRO A 170 12.75 2.19 15.71
CA PRO A 170 13.58 3.31 16.09
C PRO A 170 12.78 4.16 17.09
N PRO A 171 13.35 4.51 18.25
CA PRO A 171 12.64 5.29 19.25
C PRO A 171 12.08 6.52 18.53
N THR A 172 10.76 6.68 18.59
CA THR A 172 10.13 7.93 18.19
C THR A 172 10.37 8.91 19.34
N SER A 173 11.65 9.28 19.52
CA SER A 173 12.06 10.36 20.40
C SER A 173 11.63 11.66 19.74
N THR A 174 10.40 12.08 20.00
CA THR A 174 9.99 13.46 20.31
C THR A 174 8.47 13.62 20.20
N PRO A 175 7.86 14.49 21.02
CA PRO A 175 6.44 14.80 20.93
C PRO A 175 6.17 15.41 19.55
N ALA A 176 5.10 14.96 18.90
CA ALA A 176 4.56 15.49 17.65
C ALA A 176 4.01 16.94 17.80
N ALA A 177 4.69 17.79 18.57
CA ALA A 177 4.27 19.13 18.94
C ALA A 177 4.96 20.23 18.13
N ILE A 178 6.06 19.95 17.41
CA ILE A 178 6.82 21.02 16.74
C ILE A 178 6.46 21.15 15.25
N TRP A 179 6.07 20.08 14.55
CA TRP A 179 5.67 20.15 13.15
C TRP A 179 4.19 19.79 13.02
N GLY A 180 3.41 20.75 12.51
CA GLY A 180 1.95 20.81 12.55
C GLY A 180 1.28 19.44 12.42
N LYS A 181 0.46 19.10 13.41
CA LYS A 181 -0.46 17.96 13.32
C LYS A 181 -1.22 18.09 12.00
N ALA A 182 -0.98 17.20 11.05
CA ALA A 182 -1.87 17.05 9.90
C ALA A 182 -3.29 16.97 10.47
N SER A 183 -4.14 17.92 10.05
CA SER A 183 -5.46 18.03 10.64
C SER A 183 -6.20 16.72 10.37
N PRO A 184 -6.90 16.14 11.35
CA PRO A 184 -7.72 14.95 11.15
C PRO A 184 -8.75 15.10 10.02
N THR A 185 -9.03 16.33 9.58
CA THR A 185 -9.93 16.62 8.46
C THR A 185 -9.24 16.53 7.10
N LEU A 186 -7.93 16.76 7.01
CA LEU A 186 -7.17 16.64 5.75
C LEU A 186 -7.15 15.17 5.28
N ASP A 187 -6.95 14.22 6.19
CA ASP A 187 -6.97 12.80 5.86
C ASP A 187 -8.35 12.34 5.33
N LEU A 188 -9.45 12.88 5.89
CA LEU A 188 -10.81 12.60 5.40
C LEU A 188 -11.03 13.20 4.01
N THR A 189 -10.67 14.47 3.80
CA THR A 189 -10.84 15.11 2.48
C THR A 189 -10.03 14.42 1.40
N LEU A 190 -8.81 13.96 1.70
CA LEU A 190 -8.00 13.19 0.79
C LEU A 190 -8.65 11.83 0.48
N LEU A 191 -9.17 11.13 1.49
CA LEU A 191 -9.83 9.84 1.29
C LEU A 191 -11.11 10.00 0.46
N LEU A 192 -11.92 11.02 0.73
CA LEU A 192 -13.11 11.34 -0.05
C LEU A 192 -12.75 11.72 -1.49
N LEU A 193 -11.68 12.49 -1.70
CA LEU A 193 -11.18 12.85 -3.03
C LEU A 193 -10.72 11.60 -3.79
N VAL A 194 -9.95 10.71 -3.17
CA VAL A 194 -9.50 9.45 -3.80
C VAL A 194 -10.71 8.60 -4.21
N ARG A 195 -11.75 8.53 -3.37
CA ARG A 195 -13.00 7.83 -3.71
C ARG A 195 -13.77 8.50 -4.84
N ALA A 196 -13.83 9.84 -4.86
CA ALA A 196 -14.44 10.58 -5.96
C ALA A 196 -13.72 10.29 -7.28
N LEU A 197 -12.38 10.32 -7.26
CA LEU A 197 -11.55 10.01 -8.42
C LEU A 197 -11.73 8.55 -8.86
N ASP A 198 -11.78 7.59 -7.94
CA ASP A 198 -12.04 6.18 -8.25
C ASP A 198 -13.39 5.99 -8.98
N VAL A 199 -14.47 6.60 -8.47
CA VAL A 199 -15.78 6.55 -9.13
C VAL A 199 -15.76 7.23 -10.51
N LEU A 200 -15.07 8.37 -10.65
CA LEU A 200 -14.92 9.05 -11.93
C LEU A 200 -14.14 8.21 -12.94
N VAL A 201 -13.03 7.61 -12.52
CA VAL A 201 -12.22 6.72 -13.36
C VAL A 201 -13.05 5.51 -13.79
N GLN A 202 -13.75 4.85 -12.87
CA GLN A 202 -14.65 3.74 -13.19
C GLN A 202 -15.76 4.16 -14.16
N SER A 203 -16.32 5.36 -14.00
CA SER A 203 -17.34 5.91 -14.90
C SER A 203 -16.78 6.14 -16.30
N ILE A 204 -15.58 6.72 -16.41
CA ILE A 204 -14.91 6.95 -17.71
C ILE A 204 -14.60 5.63 -18.40
N ILE A 205 -14.07 4.63 -17.67
CA ILE A 205 -13.77 3.30 -18.21
C ILE A 205 -15.05 2.64 -18.76
N ARG A 206 -16.16 2.70 -18.02
CA ARG A 206 -17.46 2.14 -18.46
C ARG A 206 -18.00 2.84 -19.69
N ARG A 207 -17.94 4.18 -19.73
CA ARG A 207 -18.37 4.98 -20.89
C ARG A 207 -17.54 4.66 -22.14
N GLN A 208 -16.22 4.57 -22.01
CA GLN A 208 -15.32 4.23 -23.11
C GLN A 208 -15.51 2.78 -23.61
N CYS A 209 -15.98 1.88 -22.76
CA CYS A 209 -16.28 0.49 -23.12
C CYS A 209 -17.73 0.28 -23.61
N GLY A 210 -18.45 1.33 -23.99
CA GLY A 210 -19.73 1.23 -24.69
C GLY A 210 -20.87 0.80 -23.80
N GLU A 211 -21.23 1.62 -22.82
CA GLU A 211 -22.54 1.58 -22.17
C GLU A 211 -23.52 2.45 -22.99
N THR A 212 -23.76 2.07 -24.25
CA THR A 212 -24.89 2.60 -25.03
C THR A 212 -26.13 1.86 -24.56
N ALA A 213 -26.82 2.44 -23.58
CA ALA A 213 -28.17 2.05 -23.23
C ALA A 213 -29.10 2.46 -24.37
N SER A 214 -29.53 1.49 -25.17
CA SER A 214 -30.79 1.49 -25.91
C SER A 214 -31.00 0.12 -26.56
N GLU A 215 -31.39 -0.88 -25.76
CA GLU A 215 -32.19 -1.98 -26.33
C GLU A 215 -33.63 -1.47 -26.38
N ASP A 216 -34.10 -1.17 -27.60
CA ASP A 216 -35.50 -0.86 -27.88
C ASP A 216 -36.38 -2.05 -27.41
N PRO A 217 -37.43 -1.83 -26.58
CA PRO A 217 -38.25 -2.92 -26.06
C PRO A 217 -39.13 -3.64 -27.10
N GLU A 218 -39.11 -3.24 -28.37
CA GLU A 218 -40.19 -3.56 -29.32
C GLU A 218 -39.83 -4.64 -30.36
N ALA A 219 -39.02 -5.63 -30.00
CA ALA A 219 -38.72 -6.78 -30.86
C ALA A 219 -39.00 -8.13 -30.17
N LYS A 220 -40.20 -8.30 -29.62
CA LYS A 220 -40.76 -9.63 -29.31
C LYS A 220 -41.76 -10.04 -30.39
N ARG A 221 -41.24 -10.59 -31.49
CA ARG A 221 -41.99 -11.51 -32.36
C ARG A 221 -41.32 -12.87 -32.28
N THR A 222 -42.12 -13.89 -31.97
CA THR A 222 -41.83 -15.33 -31.95
C THR A 222 -40.48 -15.73 -32.56
N ILE A 223 -39.45 -15.72 -31.72
CA ILE A 223 -38.09 -16.17 -32.02
C ILE A 223 -38.03 -17.66 -31.70
N GLY A 224 -37.53 -18.49 -32.63
CA GLY A 224 -37.35 -19.93 -32.38
C GLY A 224 -36.30 -20.18 -31.28
N GLU A 225 -36.43 -21.29 -30.54
CA GLU A 225 -35.54 -21.62 -29.41
C GLU A 225 -34.04 -21.60 -29.80
N ASN A 226 -33.71 -22.02 -31.02
CA ASN A 226 -32.33 -22.02 -31.54
C ASN A 226 -31.78 -20.60 -31.80
N GLU A 227 -32.62 -19.68 -32.30
CA GLU A 227 -32.22 -18.29 -32.58
C GLU A 227 -32.07 -17.48 -31.28
N LEU A 228 -32.82 -17.86 -30.23
CA LEU A 228 -32.61 -17.34 -28.88
C LEU A 228 -31.26 -17.77 -28.31
N LEU A 229 -30.89 -19.05 -28.48
CA LEU A 229 -29.63 -19.61 -27.97
C LEU A 229 -28.42 -18.97 -28.65
N GLU A 230 -28.43 -18.84 -29.98
CA GLU A 230 -27.36 -18.14 -30.72
C GLU A 230 -27.20 -16.68 -30.26
N ARG A 231 -28.32 -15.98 -30.02
CA ARG A 231 -28.29 -14.60 -29.53
C ARG A 231 -27.77 -14.50 -28.09
N PHE A 232 -28.03 -15.50 -27.25
CA PHE A 232 -27.44 -15.56 -25.90
C PHE A 232 -25.93 -15.80 -25.96
N GLU A 233 -25.46 -16.68 -26.84
CA GLU A 233 -24.03 -16.95 -27.02
C GLU A 233 -23.29 -15.74 -27.59
N GLU A 234 -23.87 -15.05 -28.57
CA GLU A 234 -23.30 -13.80 -29.11
C GLU A 234 -23.24 -12.70 -28.05
N LYS A 235 -24.32 -12.50 -27.28
CA LYS A 235 -24.32 -11.54 -26.16
C LYS A 235 -23.27 -11.89 -25.11
N ALA A 236 -23.15 -13.17 -24.75
CA ALA A 236 -22.13 -13.62 -23.80
C ALA A 236 -20.71 -13.40 -24.31
N ALA A 237 -20.45 -13.64 -25.60
CA ALA A 237 -19.15 -13.40 -26.22
C ALA A 237 -18.78 -11.90 -26.24
N VAL A 238 -19.75 -11.03 -26.56
CA VAL A 238 -19.58 -9.57 -26.54
C VAL A 238 -19.33 -9.06 -25.12
N GLU A 239 -20.06 -9.57 -24.12
CA GLU A 239 -19.84 -9.22 -22.71
C GLU A 239 -18.45 -9.64 -22.21
N GLU A 240 -17.99 -10.84 -22.58
CA GLU A 240 -16.66 -11.32 -22.22
C GLU A 240 -15.55 -10.46 -22.87
N GLU A 241 -15.70 -10.06 -24.13
CA GLU A 241 -14.76 -9.15 -24.77
C GLU A 241 -14.74 -7.77 -24.09
N LYS A 242 -15.92 -7.22 -23.78
CA LYS A 242 -16.05 -5.95 -23.06
C LYS A 242 -15.38 -6.01 -21.69
N LYS A 243 -15.59 -7.10 -20.94
CA LYS A 243 -14.95 -7.35 -19.64
C LYS A 243 -13.43 -7.43 -19.77
N ARG A 244 -12.90 -8.07 -20.80
CA ARG A 244 -11.45 -8.13 -21.08
C ARG A 244 -10.87 -6.73 -21.36
N ARG A 245 -11.55 -5.91 -22.17
CA ARG A 245 -11.14 -4.53 -22.47
C ARG A 245 -11.13 -3.66 -21.21
N ILE A 246 -12.19 -3.73 -20.40
CA ILE A 246 -12.30 -3.03 -19.11
C ILE A 246 -11.14 -3.45 -18.20
N ASN A 247 -10.92 -4.75 -18.00
CA ASN A 247 -9.86 -5.25 -17.14
C ASN A 247 -8.46 -4.81 -17.62
N SER A 248 -8.22 -4.80 -18.93
CA SER A 248 -6.95 -4.33 -19.49
C SER A 248 -6.74 -2.83 -19.23
N LEU A 249 -7.77 -2.01 -19.42
CA LEU A 249 -7.69 -0.57 -19.20
C LEU A 249 -7.50 -0.23 -17.72
N THR A 250 -8.27 -0.86 -16.83
CA THR A 250 -8.13 -0.73 -15.37
C THR A 250 -6.70 -1.08 -14.94
N THR A 251 -6.15 -2.20 -15.41
CA THR A 251 -4.78 -2.63 -15.08
C THR A 251 -3.73 -1.60 -15.51
N LYS A 252 -3.89 -0.99 -16.70
CA LYS A 252 -2.97 0.06 -17.20
C LYS A 252 -3.05 1.33 -16.35
N ILE A 253 -4.26 1.73 -15.96
CA ILE A 253 -4.48 2.90 -15.11
C ILE A 253 -3.89 2.67 -13.71
N ASP A 254 -4.11 1.48 -13.13
CA ASP A 254 -3.55 1.11 -11.83
C ASP A 254 -2.01 1.13 -11.87
N ALA A 255 -1.41 0.58 -12.93
CA ALA A 255 0.04 0.61 -13.13
C ALA A 255 0.58 2.05 -13.25
N PHE A 256 -0.12 2.91 -14.00
CA PHE A 256 0.25 4.31 -14.15
C PHE A 256 0.13 5.08 -12.82
N ALA A 257 -0.97 4.91 -12.10
CA ALA A 257 -1.21 5.54 -10.80
C ALA A 257 -0.14 5.12 -9.78
N PHE A 258 0.22 3.83 -9.76
CA PHE A 258 1.31 3.30 -8.94
C PHE A 258 2.66 3.93 -9.31
N TRP A 259 2.98 4.00 -10.61
CA TRP A 259 4.21 4.62 -11.09
C TRP A 259 4.30 6.10 -10.70
N ALA A 260 3.25 6.88 -10.97
CA ALA A 260 3.22 8.31 -10.68
C ALA A 260 3.35 8.59 -9.18
N SER A 261 2.66 7.80 -8.35
CA SER A 261 2.73 7.87 -6.89
C SER A 261 4.15 7.55 -6.39
N SER A 262 4.74 6.46 -6.89
CA SER A 262 6.10 6.04 -6.52
C SER A 262 7.14 7.08 -6.95
N ALA A 263 7.04 7.62 -8.16
CA ALA A 263 7.91 8.67 -8.66
C ALA A 263 7.83 9.92 -7.77
N ARG A 264 6.62 10.33 -7.37
CA ARG A 264 6.41 11.47 -6.47
C ARG A 264 7.03 11.24 -5.09
N ILE A 265 6.84 10.04 -4.53
CA ILE A 265 7.42 9.64 -3.25
C ILE A 265 8.95 9.68 -3.31
N MET A 266 9.55 9.07 -4.34
CA MET A 266 10.99 9.04 -4.50
C MET A 266 11.57 10.44 -4.70
N TRP A 267 10.92 11.28 -5.50
CA TRP A 267 11.31 12.67 -5.65
C TRP A 267 11.28 13.43 -4.32
N CYS A 268 10.23 13.23 -3.50
CA CYS A 268 10.17 13.84 -2.17
C CYS A 268 11.33 13.35 -1.32
N TRP A 269 11.59 12.04 -1.29
CA TRP A 269 12.66 11.49 -0.47
C TRP A 269 14.04 12.05 -0.86
N PHE A 270 14.31 12.14 -2.16
CA PHE A 270 15.55 12.73 -2.67
C PHE A 270 15.67 14.21 -2.30
N TYR A 271 14.67 15.04 -2.60
CA TYR A 271 14.84 16.49 -2.58
C TYR A 271 14.14 17.21 -1.44
N GLU A 272 12.93 16.78 -1.06
CA GLU A 272 12.08 17.47 -0.08
C GLU A 272 11.51 16.46 0.94
N PRO A 273 12.38 15.81 1.75
CA PRO A 273 11.95 14.77 2.69
C PRO A 273 10.98 15.31 3.74
N GLN A 274 10.95 16.62 3.95
CA GLN A 274 10.02 17.31 4.85
C GLN A 274 8.56 17.16 4.42
N ARG A 275 8.29 16.88 3.14
CA ARG A 275 6.95 16.65 2.61
C ARG A 275 6.44 15.21 2.83
N LEU A 276 7.29 14.31 3.32
CA LEU A 276 6.90 12.94 3.67
C LEU A 276 6.79 12.79 5.19
N PRO A 277 5.96 11.85 5.68
CA PRO A 277 6.01 11.45 7.07
C PRO A 277 7.43 11.03 7.48
N GLN A 278 7.93 11.54 8.60
CA GLN A 278 9.31 11.28 9.04
C GLN A 278 9.64 9.79 9.20
N SER A 279 8.67 8.99 9.65
CA SER A 279 8.80 7.53 9.72
C SER A 279 9.05 6.91 8.35
N TYR A 280 8.38 7.42 7.32
CA TYR A 280 8.51 6.95 5.96
C TYR A 280 9.88 7.29 5.38
N VAL A 281 10.37 8.51 5.60
CA VAL A 281 11.74 8.91 5.22
C VAL A 281 12.80 8.02 5.88
N LYS A 282 12.63 7.72 7.18
CA LYS A 282 13.53 6.82 7.91
C LYS A 282 13.50 5.41 7.33
N TRP A 283 12.32 4.89 7.01
CA TRP A 283 12.16 3.55 6.44
C TRP A 283 12.76 3.43 5.04
N ILE A 284 12.45 4.36 4.13
CA ILE A 284 13.07 4.40 2.80
C ILE A 284 14.58 4.57 2.94
N GLY A 285 15.05 5.42 3.86
CA GLY A 285 16.48 5.61 4.11
C GLY A 285 17.19 4.35 4.62
N ALA A 286 16.53 3.57 5.48
CA ALA A 286 17.06 2.30 5.96
C ALA A 286 17.15 1.27 4.84
N LEU A 287 16.06 1.10 4.07
CA LEU A 287 16.03 0.17 2.93
C LEU A 287 17.03 0.54 1.83
N ALA A 288 17.13 1.83 1.51
CA ALA A 288 17.98 2.30 0.43
C ALA A 288 19.47 2.13 0.75
N GLY A 289 19.87 2.15 2.03
CA GLY A 289 21.29 2.01 2.41
C GLY A 289 22.19 3.08 1.77
N VAL A 290 21.65 4.27 1.49
CA VAL A 290 22.39 5.39 0.89
C VAL A 290 22.89 6.34 1.98
N ASP A 291 24.16 6.76 1.89
CA ASP A 291 24.73 7.73 2.83
C ASP A 291 24.01 9.08 2.71
N LYS A 292 23.68 9.69 3.86
CA LYS A 292 22.94 10.96 3.92
C LYS A 292 23.71 12.11 3.27
N ARG A 293 25.05 12.04 3.19
CA ARG A 293 25.89 13.04 2.52
C ARG A 293 25.61 13.05 1.01
N LEU A 294 25.50 11.90 0.34
CA LEU A 294 25.11 11.86 -1.07
C LEU A 294 23.77 12.56 -1.31
N LEU A 295 22.77 12.28 -0.48
CA LEU A 295 21.46 12.93 -0.58
C LEU A 295 21.53 14.45 -0.32
N ARG A 296 22.38 14.90 0.61
CA ARG A 296 22.61 16.33 0.85
C ARG A 296 23.29 16.99 -0.34
N THR A 297 24.33 16.37 -0.92
CA THR A 297 24.98 16.87 -2.14
C THR A 297 23.97 17.04 -3.26
N LEU A 298 23.12 16.03 -3.53
CA LEU A 298 22.10 16.11 -4.58
C LEU A 298 21.13 17.30 -4.36
N ARG A 299 20.77 17.60 -3.11
CA ARG A 299 19.96 18.77 -2.77
C ARG A 299 20.72 20.07 -3.03
N HIS A 300 21.98 20.16 -2.59
CA HIS A 300 22.81 21.33 -2.86
C HIS A 300 23.06 21.57 -4.35
N VAL A 301 23.18 20.50 -5.14
CA VAL A 301 23.24 20.58 -6.62
C VAL A 301 21.97 21.19 -7.17
N ARG A 302 20.80 20.70 -6.74
CA ARG A 302 19.50 21.23 -7.16
C ARG A 302 19.31 22.70 -6.76
N ASP A 303 19.74 23.05 -5.54
CA ASP A 303 19.65 24.42 -5.02
C ASP A 303 20.68 25.37 -5.66
N GLY A 304 21.58 24.86 -6.51
CA GLY A 304 22.64 25.64 -7.15
C GLY A 304 23.79 26.06 -6.21
N THR A 305 23.83 25.54 -4.98
CA THR A 305 24.84 25.87 -3.96
C THR A 305 26.07 24.96 -4.01
N TRP A 306 26.01 23.89 -4.81
CA TRP A 306 27.10 22.97 -5.09
C TRP A 306 27.10 22.63 -6.59
N SER A 307 28.27 22.58 -7.22
CA SER A 307 28.40 22.11 -8.61
C SER A 307 29.68 21.29 -8.78
N TYR A 308 29.72 20.43 -9.80
CA TYR A 308 30.94 19.68 -10.12
C TYR A 308 32.07 20.57 -10.64
N VAL A 309 31.76 21.78 -11.12
CA VAL A 309 32.76 22.73 -11.67
C VAL A 309 33.33 23.63 -10.58
N ASN A 310 32.44 24.25 -9.78
CA ASN A 310 32.83 25.26 -8.79
C ASN A 310 32.86 24.72 -7.35
N GLY A 311 32.50 23.46 -7.16
CA GLY A 311 32.28 22.87 -5.83
C GLY A 311 31.19 23.60 -5.04
N SER A 312 31.36 23.63 -3.72
CA SER A 312 30.57 24.45 -2.80
C SER A 312 31.47 25.12 -1.78
N LYS A 313 31.27 26.43 -1.58
CA LYS A 313 31.96 27.19 -0.52
C LYS A 313 31.44 26.85 0.87
N LEU A 314 30.16 26.50 0.99
CA LEU A 314 29.50 26.22 2.28
C LEU A 314 29.74 24.77 2.73
N HIS A 315 29.85 23.84 1.78
CA HIS A 315 29.98 22.41 2.07
C HIS A 315 31.13 21.74 1.28
N PRO A 316 32.38 22.23 1.38
CA PRO A 316 33.49 21.75 0.56
C PRO A 316 33.92 20.31 0.89
N THR A 317 33.75 19.88 2.14
CA THR A 317 34.29 18.59 2.64
C THR A 317 33.30 17.43 2.59
N LEU A 318 32.08 17.65 2.10
CA LEU A 318 30.98 16.71 2.29
C LEU A 318 31.19 15.38 1.55
N LEU A 319 31.70 15.44 0.32
CA LEU A 319 32.03 14.24 -0.46
C LEU A 319 33.45 13.73 -0.19
N THR A 320 34.41 14.61 0.12
CA THR A 320 35.78 14.20 0.43
C THR A 320 35.86 13.40 1.72
N THR A 321 35.10 13.78 2.76
CA THR A 321 34.96 12.98 3.99
C THR A 321 34.25 11.66 3.72
N TYR A 322 33.25 11.65 2.83
CA TYR A 322 32.55 10.42 2.46
C TYR A 322 33.47 9.42 1.76
N ALA A 323 34.31 9.89 0.82
CA ALA A 323 35.30 9.05 0.15
C ALA A 323 36.27 8.44 1.16
N LYS A 324 36.78 9.22 2.11
CA LYS A 324 37.66 8.75 3.18
C LYS A 324 37.02 7.67 4.05
N ASP A 325 35.76 7.86 4.45
CA ASP A 325 35.05 6.89 5.30
C ASP A 325 34.85 5.54 4.61
N LEU A 326 34.77 5.54 3.27
CA LEU A 326 34.71 4.32 2.46
C LEU A 326 36.09 3.71 2.16
N GLY A 327 37.18 4.33 2.62
CA GLY A 327 38.55 3.89 2.38
C GLY A 327 39.16 4.37 1.05
N TYR A 328 38.51 5.29 0.35
CA TYR A 328 39.00 5.86 -0.91
C TYR A 328 39.77 7.18 -0.71
N PRO A 329 40.62 7.58 -1.69
CA PRO A 329 41.28 8.88 -1.66
C PRO A 329 40.29 10.05 -1.58
N ALA A 330 40.64 11.09 -0.83
CA ALA A 330 39.79 12.28 -0.68
C ALA A 330 39.49 12.97 -2.01
N SER A 331 40.41 12.88 -2.98
CA SER A 331 40.27 13.43 -4.34
C SER A 331 39.07 12.84 -5.09
N TRP A 332 38.61 11.65 -4.74
CA TRP A 332 37.40 11.06 -5.35
C TRP A 332 36.12 11.81 -4.98
N GLY A 333 36.16 12.68 -3.96
CA GLY A 333 35.05 13.55 -3.57
C GLY A 333 35.35 15.04 -3.75
N ASP A 334 36.48 15.41 -4.33
CA ASP A 334 36.88 16.82 -4.48
C ASP A 334 36.41 17.37 -5.84
N PRO A 335 35.54 18.39 -5.87
CA PRO A 335 35.09 19.03 -7.11
C PRO A 335 36.24 19.58 -7.96
N GLY A 336 37.36 20.00 -7.35
CA GLY A 336 38.51 20.52 -8.09
C GLY A 336 39.25 19.47 -8.91
N THR A 337 39.13 18.19 -8.54
CA THR A 337 39.77 17.08 -9.26
C THR A 337 38.79 16.21 -10.02
N LEU A 338 37.49 16.26 -9.70
CA LEU A 338 36.48 15.45 -10.37
C LEU A 338 36.13 16.04 -11.75
N PRO A 339 36.02 15.22 -12.81
CA PRO A 339 35.61 15.71 -14.10
C PRO A 339 34.12 16.06 -14.07
N ALA A 340 33.77 17.32 -14.30
CA ALA A 340 32.37 17.75 -14.34
C ALA A 340 31.63 17.29 -15.60
N SER A 341 32.35 17.16 -16.73
CA SER A 341 31.79 16.81 -18.04
C SER A 341 32.66 15.77 -18.75
N GLY A 342 32.11 15.16 -19.81
CA GLY A 342 32.72 14.01 -20.49
C GLY A 342 33.96 14.26 -21.35
N LEU A 343 34.24 15.52 -21.74
CA LEU A 343 35.28 15.82 -22.74
C LEU A 343 36.70 15.46 -22.28
N ASP A 344 37.02 15.69 -20.99
CA ASP A 344 38.34 15.37 -20.40
C ASP A 344 38.27 14.26 -19.34
N ALA A 345 37.08 13.65 -19.14
CA ALA A 345 36.82 12.75 -18.03
C ALA A 345 37.74 11.52 -18.01
N THR A 346 38.00 10.90 -19.17
CA THR A 346 38.82 9.68 -19.26
C THR A 346 40.23 9.88 -18.73
N ARG A 347 40.86 11.02 -19.05
CA ARG A 347 42.22 11.33 -18.58
C ARG A 347 42.22 11.54 -17.06
N THR A 348 41.28 12.33 -16.56
CA THR A 348 41.14 12.60 -15.12
C THR A 348 40.87 11.33 -14.32
N TRP A 349 40.02 10.42 -14.81
CA TRP A 349 39.78 9.14 -14.14
C TRP A 349 41.00 8.24 -14.10
N LYS A 350 41.78 8.21 -15.18
CA LYS A 350 43.05 7.47 -15.24
C LYS A 350 44.06 8.02 -14.23
N GLU A 351 44.13 9.34 -14.06
CA GLU A 351 44.97 10.00 -13.05
C GLU A 351 44.48 9.73 -11.61
N LEU A 352 43.16 9.64 -11.40
CA LEU A 352 42.54 9.32 -10.11
C LEU A 352 42.55 7.82 -9.76
N GLY A 353 42.99 6.96 -10.69
CA GLY A 353 43.01 5.51 -10.53
C GLY A 353 41.63 4.84 -10.55
N VAL A 354 40.62 5.51 -11.12
CA VAL A 354 39.26 4.95 -11.30
C VAL A 354 39.17 4.28 -12.67
N VAL A 355 38.72 3.04 -12.72
CA VAL A 355 38.62 2.24 -13.96
C VAL A 355 37.18 2.19 -14.47
N GLY A 356 37.00 1.99 -15.79
CA GLY A 356 35.68 1.74 -16.39
C GLY A 356 34.76 2.96 -16.48
N ARG A 357 35.32 4.18 -16.54
CA ARG A 357 34.57 5.44 -16.66
C ARG A 357 35.06 6.29 -17.82
N ASP A 358 34.85 5.83 -19.04
CA ASP A 358 35.28 6.58 -20.23
C ASP A 358 34.23 7.62 -20.65
N GLY A 359 34.65 8.88 -20.82
CA GLY A 359 33.81 9.96 -21.34
C GLY A 359 32.66 10.42 -20.43
N ILE A 360 32.65 10.04 -19.14
CA ILE A 360 31.54 10.35 -18.21
C ILE A 360 32.06 11.12 -16.99
N GLY A 361 31.52 12.33 -16.78
CA GLY A 361 31.79 13.13 -15.58
C GLY A 361 30.98 12.71 -14.34
N GLY A 362 31.16 13.42 -13.23
CA GLY A 362 30.40 13.26 -12.01
C GLY A 362 31.02 12.32 -10.98
N LEU A 363 30.23 11.89 -9.99
CA LEU A 363 30.73 11.01 -8.92
C LEU A 363 31.03 9.57 -9.43
N PRO A 364 32.12 8.94 -8.94
CA PRO A 364 32.42 7.54 -9.23
C PRO A 364 31.37 6.62 -8.58
N CYS A 365 31.07 5.49 -9.23
CA CYS A 365 29.98 4.61 -8.82
C CYS A 365 30.32 3.83 -7.54
N GLU A 366 31.61 3.66 -7.27
CA GLU A 366 32.20 3.14 -6.03
C GLU A 366 31.81 4.01 -4.83
N LEU A 367 31.69 5.32 -4.99
CA LEU A 367 31.16 6.19 -3.93
C LEU A 367 29.63 6.08 -3.84
N VAL A 368 28.91 5.93 -4.95
CA VAL A 368 27.44 5.85 -4.91
C VAL A 368 26.94 4.53 -4.29
N HIS A 369 27.63 3.43 -4.59
CA HIS A 369 27.24 2.08 -4.19
C HIS A 369 28.10 1.49 -3.06
N GLY A 370 29.25 2.09 -2.73
CA GLY A 370 30.21 1.52 -1.76
C GLY A 370 29.65 1.31 -0.35
N GLY A 371 30.33 0.43 0.38
CA GLY A 371 30.11 0.15 1.81
C GLY A 371 29.33 -1.14 2.10
N GLU A 372 28.37 -1.54 1.26
CA GLU A 372 27.51 -2.71 1.57
C GLU A 372 28.23 -4.06 1.36
N GLY A 373 29.11 -4.16 0.36
CA GLY A 373 29.85 -5.38 0.02
C GLY A 373 31.14 -5.59 0.83
N GLN A 374 31.48 -4.69 1.76
CA GLN A 374 32.74 -4.71 2.49
C GLN A 374 32.89 -5.98 3.36
N ALA A 375 31.82 -6.40 4.01
CA ALA A 375 31.81 -7.62 4.83
C ALA A 375 32.04 -8.92 4.03
N LEU A 376 31.81 -8.88 2.71
CA LEU A 376 31.96 -10.02 1.81
C LEU A 376 33.21 -9.92 0.93
N GLY A 377 34.10 -8.95 1.18
CA GLY A 377 35.29 -8.72 0.36
C GLY A 377 35.00 -8.19 -1.05
N LEU A 378 33.78 -7.73 -1.32
CA LEU A 378 33.31 -7.24 -2.63
C LEU A 378 33.24 -5.71 -2.70
N ALA A 379 33.95 -5.00 -1.81
CA ALA A 379 33.89 -3.54 -1.67
C ALA A 379 34.21 -2.78 -2.97
N SER A 380 35.11 -3.30 -3.79
CA SER A 380 35.58 -2.68 -5.04
C SER A 380 34.63 -2.84 -6.23
N SER A 381 33.64 -3.74 -6.16
CA SER A 381 32.70 -3.97 -7.28
C SER A 381 31.41 -3.19 -7.09
N CYS A 382 31.21 -2.14 -7.88
CA CYS A 382 29.98 -1.36 -7.89
C CYS A 382 28.74 -2.25 -8.12
N THR A 383 28.79 -3.14 -9.12
CA THR A 383 27.66 -4.03 -9.46
C THR A 383 27.32 -4.96 -8.30
N ALA A 384 28.34 -5.54 -7.65
CA ALA A 384 28.12 -6.40 -6.49
C ALA A 384 27.50 -5.62 -5.33
N ASN A 385 28.05 -4.44 -4.99
CA ASN A 385 27.49 -3.60 -3.94
C ASN A 385 26.04 -3.19 -4.22
N SER A 386 25.73 -2.77 -5.46
CA SER A 386 24.37 -2.42 -5.85
C SER A 386 23.42 -3.61 -5.79
N GLY A 387 23.87 -4.79 -6.22
CA GLY A 387 23.12 -6.04 -6.14
C GLY A 387 22.84 -6.48 -4.70
N ILE A 388 23.84 -6.46 -3.83
CA ILE A 388 23.71 -6.77 -2.40
C ILE A 388 22.73 -5.80 -1.73
N ARG A 389 22.86 -4.49 -2.00
CA ARG A 389 21.94 -3.46 -1.50
C ARG A 389 20.51 -3.75 -1.96
N GLY A 390 20.31 -4.04 -3.24
CA GLY A 390 19.01 -4.40 -3.81
C GLY A 390 18.40 -5.65 -3.18
N ALA A 391 19.20 -6.71 -3.02
CA ALA A 391 18.76 -7.96 -2.40
C ALA A 391 18.38 -7.77 -0.92
N LYS A 392 19.20 -7.03 -0.15
CA LYS A 392 18.92 -6.69 1.24
C LYS A 392 17.63 -5.87 1.37
N ALA A 393 17.46 -4.83 0.56
CA ALA A 393 16.24 -4.02 0.53
C ALA A 393 15.01 -4.86 0.15
N PHE A 394 15.15 -5.76 -0.83
CA PHE A 394 14.07 -6.66 -1.24
C PHE A 394 13.68 -7.64 -0.14
N VAL A 395 14.64 -8.25 0.54
CA VAL A 395 14.38 -9.16 1.66
C VAL A 395 13.73 -8.39 2.81
N GLU A 396 14.28 -7.23 3.21
CA GLU A 396 13.68 -6.39 4.25
C GLU A 396 12.24 -5.98 3.91
N ALA A 397 11.97 -5.64 2.63
CA ALA A 397 10.62 -5.40 2.15
C ALA A 397 9.74 -6.66 2.27
N LEU A 398 10.20 -7.83 1.80
CA LEU A 398 9.47 -9.10 1.86
C LEU A 398 9.17 -9.53 3.30
N LEU A 399 10.10 -9.31 4.23
CA LEU A 399 9.93 -9.62 5.66
C LEU A 399 8.77 -8.84 6.30
N ILE A 400 8.43 -7.66 5.76
CA ILE A 400 7.24 -6.90 6.18
C ILE A 400 5.95 -7.64 5.80
N TYR A 401 5.96 -8.38 4.68
CA TYR A 401 4.83 -9.13 4.16
C TYR A 401 4.80 -10.60 4.63
N LEU A 402 5.88 -11.14 5.19
CA LEU A 402 5.94 -12.53 5.68
C LEU A 402 4.80 -12.95 6.63
N PRO A 403 4.33 -12.12 7.59
CA PRO A 403 3.18 -12.50 8.43
C PRO A 403 1.93 -12.86 7.62
N GLN A 404 1.78 -12.30 6.42
CA GLN A 404 0.63 -12.53 5.54
C GLN A 404 0.77 -13.85 4.78
N LEU A 405 2.00 -14.22 4.38
CA LEU A 405 2.26 -15.50 3.70
C LEU A 405 2.05 -16.69 4.63
N THR A 406 2.47 -16.62 5.89
CA THR A 406 2.30 -17.75 6.82
C THR A 406 0.84 -18.06 7.17
N ASP A 407 -0.02 -17.04 7.25
CA ASP A 407 -1.44 -17.23 7.55
C ASP A 407 -2.23 -17.70 6.30
N VAL A 408 -1.88 -17.21 5.11
CA VAL A 408 -2.46 -17.69 3.85
C VAL A 408 -2.00 -19.12 3.52
N PHE A 409 -0.73 -19.46 3.74
CA PHE A 409 -0.23 -20.83 3.57
C PHE A 409 -0.89 -21.80 4.56
N ARG A 410 -1.16 -21.40 5.81
CA ARG A 410 -1.92 -22.24 6.74
C ARG A 410 -3.36 -22.47 6.29
N LEU A 411 -4.03 -21.44 5.76
CA LEU A 411 -5.39 -21.58 5.23
C LEU A 411 -5.46 -22.45 3.97
N ILE A 412 -4.47 -22.33 3.07
CA ILE A 412 -4.43 -23.12 1.83
C ILE A 412 -4.07 -24.59 2.10
N PHE A 413 -3.11 -24.87 2.99
CA PHE A 413 -2.68 -26.26 3.25
C PHE A 413 -3.61 -27.03 4.20
N TYR A 414 -4.40 -26.35 5.05
CA TYR A 414 -5.44 -27.04 5.83
C TYR A 414 -6.67 -27.45 5.00
N GLN A 415 -6.80 -26.95 3.77
CA GLN A 415 -7.91 -27.29 2.89
C GLN A 415 -7.62 -28.51 1.99
N TYR A 416 -6.37 -29.00 2.01
CA TYR A 416 -5.89 -30.17 1.27
C TYR A 416 -5.36 -31.32 2.17
N SER A 417 -5.59 -31.25 3.48
CA SER A 417 -5.36 -32.34 4.44
C SER A 417 -6.69 -32.68 5.12
#